data_AF-W4RQB3-F1
#
_entry.id   AF-W4RQB3-F1
#
_cell.length_a   1.000
_cell.length_b   1.000
_cell.length_c   1.000
_cell.angle_alpha   90.00
_cell.angle_beta   90.00
_cell.angle_gamma   90.00
#
_symmetry.space_group_name_H-M   'P 1'
#
loop_
_entity.id
_entity.type
_entity.pdbx_description
1 polymer ?
#
loop_
_entity_poly.entity_id
_entity_poly.type
_entity_poly.pdbx_seq_one_letter_code
_entity_poly.pdbx_strand_id
1 'polypeptide(L)' 'MIKNRQTTFSCIVVLVFGLFLFYTGTDGFTAYTAETARVTKLVEEQPQFPEVSFEDSESDLFNI' A
#
# COMPACT_ATOMS: atom_id res chain seq x y z
N MET A 1 -24.88 -41.09 -6.63
CA MET A 1 -24.34 -39.72 -6.71
C MET A 1 -23.38 -39.53 -5.54
N ILE A 2 -22.09 -39.86 -5.74
CA ILE A 2 -21.07 -39.66 -4.71
C ILE A 2 -21.01 -38.15 -4.44
N LYS A 3 -21.38 -37.78 -3.22
CA LYS A 3 -21.46 -36.38 -2.80
C LYS A 3 -20.04 -35.83 -2.88
N ASN A 4 -19.76 -35.01 -3.90
CA ASN A 4 -18.46 -34.40 -4.22
C ASN A 4 -17.95 -33.40 -3.15
N ARG A 5 -18.29 -33.60 -1.87
CA ARG A 5 -17.92 -32.70 -0.76
C ARG A 5 -16.41 -32.56 -0.62
N GLN A 6 -15.68 -33.65 -0.90
CA GLN A 6 -14.23 -33.68 -0.81
C GLN A 6 -13.59 -32.81 -1.90
N THR A 7 -14.08 -32.90 -3.14
CA THR A 7 -13.57 -32.07 -4.24
C THR A 7 -13.95 -30.60 -4.03
N THR A 8 -15.17 -30.32 -3.58
CA THR A 8 -15.58 -28.96 -3.21
C THR A 8 -14.70 -28.40 -2.09
N PHE A 9 -14.40 -29.18 -1.06
CA PHE A 9 -13.54 -28.75 0.05
C PHE A 9 -12.10 -28.48 -0.43
N SER A 10 -11.52 -29.38 -1.22
CA SER A 10 -10.19 -29.18 -1.80
C SER A 10 -10.13 -27.91 -2.67
N CYS A 11 -11.15 -27.64 -3.48
CA CYS A 11 -11.23 -26.40 -4.25
C CYS A 11 -11.26 -25.16 -3.36
N ILE A 12 -12.07 -25.17 -2.29
CA ILE A 12 -12.14 -24.06 -1.34
C ILE A 12 -10.78 -23.83 -0.68
N VAL A 13 -10.10 -24.88 -0.23
CA VAL A 13 -8.78 -24.78 0.40
C VAL A 13 -7.75 -24.16 -0.55
N VAL A 14 -7.72 -24.61 -1.81
CA VAL A 14 -6.81 -24.05 -2.83
C VAL A 14 -7.11 -22.58 -3.12
N LEU A 15 -8.40 -22.21 -3.21
CA LEU A 15 -8.81 -20.82 -3.43
C LEU A 15 -8.44 -19.92 -2.26
N VAL A 16 -8.71 -20.34 -1.03
CA VAL A 16 -8.37 -19.59 0.18
C VAL A 16 -6.85 -19.42 0.29
N PHE A 17 -6.09 -20.48 0.01
CA PHE A 17 -4.64 -20.42 0.02
C PHE A 17 -4.09 -19.45 -1.04
N GLY A 18 -4.65 -19.49 -2.26
CA GLY A 18 -4.28 -18.56 -3.33
C GLY A 18 -4.59 -17.10 -2.97
N LEU A 19 -5.78 -16.83 -2.43
CA LEU A 19 -6.16 -15.49 -1.97
C LEU A 19 -5.29 -15.01 -0.81
N PHE A 20 -4.91 -15.90 0.10
CA PHE A 20 -4.03 -15.56 1.22
C PHE A 20 -2.63 -15.16 0.72
N LEU A 21 -2.02 -15.96 -0.15
CA LEU A 21 -0.73 -15.61 -0.77
C LEU A 21 -0.82 -14.28 -1.52
N PHE A 22 -1.89 -14.09 -2.29
CA PHE A 22 -2.10 -12.84 -3.03
C PHE A 22 -2.26 -11.64 -2.09
N TYR A 23 -3.02 -11.78 -1.00
CA TYR A 23 -3.19 -10.74 0.02
C TYR A 23 -1.84 -10.33 0.62
N THR A 24 -1.02 -11.31 1.04
CA THR A 24 0.30 -11.04 1.63
C THR A 24 1.30 -10.46 0.63
N GLY A 25 1.19 -10.83 -0.65
CA GLY A 25 2.10 -10.34 -1.69
C GLY A 25 1.73 -8.96 -2.26
N THR A 26 0.48 -8.52 -2.10
CA THR A 26 -0.03 -7.25 -2.65
C THR A 26 -0.37 -6.21 -1.58
N ASP A 27 0.14 -6.42 -0.37
CA ASP A 27 -0.14 -5.53 0.77
C ASP A 27 -1.65 -5.33 0.98
N GLY A 28 -2.38 -6.45 1.00
CA GLY A 28 -3.82 -6.47 1.23
C GLY A 28 -4.71 -6.22 0.02
N PHE A 29 -4.27 -6.58 -1.20
CA PHE A 29 -4.91 -6.21 -2.48
C PHE A 29 -4.94 -4.71 -2.74
N THR A 30 -4.05 -3.97 -2.08
CA THR A 30 -4.08 -2.52 -2.19
C THR A 30 -3.24 -2.09 -3.38
N ALA A 31 -3.91 -1.89 -4.51
CA ALA A 31 -3.32 -1.31 -5.72
C ALA A 31 -3.13 0.21 -5.52
N TYR A 32 -2.16 0.58 -4.69
CA TYR A 32 -1.76 1.97 -4.59
C TYR A 32 -1.13 2.40 -5.90
N THR A 33 -1.64 3.48 -6.49
CA THR A 33 -0.89 4.18 -7.55
C THR A 33 0.44 4.64 -6.94
N ALA A 34 1.47 4.84 -7.79
CA ALA A 34 2.78 5.28 -7.30
C ALA A 34 2.69 6.53 -6.39
N GLU A 35 1.70 7.39 -6.63
CA GLU A 35 1.43 8.56 -5.81
C GLU A 35 0.79 8.21 -4.45
N THR A 36 -0.21 7.32 -4.40
CA THR A 36 -0.80 6.92 -3.12
C THR A 36 0.20 6.20 -2.23
N ALA A 37 1.06 5.34 -2.80
CA ALA A 37 2.13 4.68 -2.04
C ALA A 37 3.13 5.69 -1.46
N ARG A 38 3.47 6.74 -2.22
CA ARG A 38 4.34 7.83 -1.74
C ARG A 38 3.70 8.58 -0.58
N VAL A 39 2.43 8.93 -0.69
CA VAL A 39 1.72 9.68 0.37
C VAL A 39 1.56 8.83 1.63
N THR A 40 1.19 7.56 1.50
CA THR A 40 1.11 6.64 2.66
C THR A 40 2.45 6.55 3.38
N LYS A 41 3.56 6.42 2.63
CA LYS A 41 4.91 6.44 3.22
C LYS A 41 5.21 7.73 3.96
N LEU A 42 4.83 8.90 3.41
CA LEU A 42 5.02 10.19 4.10
C LEU A 42 4.21 10.27 5.41
N VAL A 43 3.01 9.68 5.45
CA VAL A 43 2.17 9.63 6.66
C VAL A 43 2.74 8.69 7.71
N GLU A 44 3.31 7.55 7.30
CA GLU A 44 3.90 6.57 8.20
C GLU A 44 5.28 6.99 8.73
N GLU A 45 6.16 7.47 7.85
CA GLU A 45 7.54 7.82 8.21
C GLU A 45 7.63 9.20 8.87
N GLN A 46 6.65 10.09 8.65
CA GLN A 46 6.64 11.49 9.11
C GLN A 46 8.04 12.14 9.06
N PRO A 47 8.67 12.19 7.88
CA PRO A 47 10.02 12.73 7.77
C PRO A 47 10.03 14.20 8.19
N GLN A 48 11.13 14.63 8.82
CA GLN A 48 11.36 16.05 9.10
C GLN A 48 11.42 16.81 7.78
N PHE A 49 10.81 17.99 7.72
CA PHE A 49 10.92 18.84 6.56
C PHE A 49 12.40 19.21 6.34
N PRO A 50 12.88 19.17 5.09
CA PRO A 50 14.22 19.65 4.79
C PRO A 50 14.29 21.15 5.07
N GLU A 51 15.43 21.62 5.56
CA GLU A 51 15.68 23.04 5.75
C GLU A 51 15.71 23.72 4.37
N VAL A 52 14.62 24.43 4.06
CA VAL A 52 14.44 25.11 2.77
C VAL A 52 14.27 26.60 3.01
N SER A 53 15.00 27.39 2.23
CA SER A 53 14.86 28.85 2.19
C SER A 53 13.97 29.24 1.01
N PHE A 54 12.90 29.98 1.29
CA PHE A 54 12.05 30.64 0.31
C PHE A 54 12.54 32.06 0.11
N GLU A 55 12.59 32.53 -1.13
CA GLU A 55 12.87 33.92 -1.46
C GLU A 55 11.59 34.53 -2.05
N ASP A 56 11.11 35.63 -1.45
CA ASP A 56 9.97 36.37 -2.00
C ASP A 56 10.42 37.33 -3.12
N SER A 57 9.45 37.85 -3.86
CA SER A 57 9.59 38.85 -4.93
C SER A 57 10.30 40.13 -4.46
N GLU A 58 10.25 40.42 -3.16
CA GLU A 58 10.97 41.52 -2.50
C GLU A 58 12.39 41.13 -2.04
N SER A 59 12.90 39.96 -2.46
CA SER A 59 14.20 39.37 -2.07
C SER A 59 14.35 39.04 -0.58
N ASP A 60 13.23 38.94 0.14
CA ASP A 60 13.21 38.50 1.54
C ASP A 60 13.32 36.98 1.64
N LEU A 61 14.20 36.51 2.54
CA LEU A 61 14.45 35.08 2.76
C LEU A 61 13.69 34.57 4.00
N PHE A 62 12.96 33.47 3.82
CA PHE A 62 12.20 32.78 4.87
C PHE A 62 12.61 31.31 4.93
N ASN A 63 13.00 30.82 6.11
CA ASN A 63 13.31 29.40 6.30
C ASN A 63 12.14 28.69 6.99
N ILE A 64 11.89 27.43 6.61
CA ILE A 64 10.94 26.51 7.28
C ILE A 64 11.71 25.35 7.90
#